data_AF-A0A5P9B396-F1
#
_entry.id   AF-A0A5P9B396-F1
#
_cell.length_a   1.000
_cell.length_b   1.000
_cell.length_c   1.000
_cell.angle_alpha   90.00
_cell.angle_beta   90.00
_cell.angle_gamma   90.00
#
_symmetry.space_group_name_H-M   'P 1'
#
loop_
_entity.id
_entity.type
_entity.pdbx_description
1 polymer ?
#
loop_
_entity_poly.entity_id
_entity_poly.type
_entity_poly.pdbx_seq_one_letter_code
_entity_poly.pdbx_strand_id
1 'polypeptide(L)'
;MANDSLVRKIFSFSPYVELIGRYLYWKNVDILESRAKKSSKQAVSDNPVDFDKIISCLKDNGVGEGDLLLVHSAYSPLKNSGLSPREVNNELCSLIGDSGTIAMPAMPKFKNEETKIDYLSSIVPDETYEYDVRRTPIKTGLLPAYLHRNKKSVRSRHPINTMVAMGPLAHYLMEDNLSGDSPLPCGYSSSWSKCVENDAIIISIGTDLTHSLTAIHVVEDRMDTDWPIRNWYRTKKFVVTDGEFTKEVTLRERRPKWGALHFAERTLCKDLLNEGLLSSTKIDGVLVEVIRAKALIQFLESRNRTGYPYYGVKL
;
A
#
# COMPACT_ATOMS: atom_id res chain seq x y z
N MET A 1 -3.41 -15.35 -11.32
CA MET A 1 -2.37 -14.41 -11.82
C MET A 1 -2.95 -13.02 -11.80
N ALA A 2 -2.11 -12.00 -11.79
CA ALA A 2 -2.53 -10.62 -11.97
C ALA A 2 -3.37 -10.49 -13.26
N ASN A 3 -4.37 -9.60 -13.26
CA ASN A 3 -5.25 -9.38 -14.41
C ASN A 3 -5.93 -10.65 -14.99
N ASP A 4 -6.20 -11.68 -14.19
CA ASP A 4 -6.77 -12.95 -14.69
C ASP A 4 -8.27 -12.85 -15.08
N SER A 5 -9.06 -12.04 -14.36
CA SER A 5 -10.50 -11.93 -14.60
C SER A 5 -10.84 -11.18 -15.88
N LEU A 6 -11.98 -11.54 -16.51
CA LEU A 6 -12.44 -10.91 -17.75
C LEU A 6 -12.51 -9.38 -17.65
N VAL A 7 -13.06 -8.86 -16.54
CA VAL A 7 -13.15 -7.42 -16.30
C VAL A 7 -11.77 -6.77 -16.24
N ARG A 8 -10.81 -7.40 -15.53
CA ARG A 8 -9.44 -6.87 -15.42
C ARG A 8 -8.72 -6.88 -16.77
N LYS A 9 -8.93 -7.90 -17.59
CA LYS A 9 -8.39 -7.97 -18.97
C LYS A 9 -8.96 -6.87 -19.87
N ILE A 10 -10.25 -6.57 -19.76
CA ILE A 10 -10.87 -5.47 -20.50
C ILE A 10 -10.28 -4.13 -20.05
N PHE A 11 -10.14 -3.91 -18.74
CA PHE A 11 -9.57 -2.67 -18.21
C PHE A 11 -8.08 -2.51 -18.55
N SER A 12 -7.31 -3.59 -18.70
CA SER A 12 -5.91 -3.52 -19.13
C SER A 12 -5.72 -3.35 -20.65
N PHE A 13 -6.81 -3.34 -21.44
CA PHE A 13 -6.73 -3.08 -22.88
C PHE A 13 -6.38 -1.62 -23.17
N SER A 14 -6.95 -0.69 -22.42
CA SER A 14 -6.68 0.75 -22.55
C SER A 14 -6.92 1.45 -21.22
N PRO A 15 -6.04 2.38 -20.80
CA PRO A 15 -6.22 3.14 -19.58
C PRO A 15 -7.54 3.92 -19.60
N TYR A 16 -7.98 4.42 -20.76
CA TYR A 16 -9.24 5.16 -20.88
C TYR A 16 -10.47 4.29 -20.64
N VAL A 17 -10.42 3.00 -20.98
CA VAL A 17 -11.50 2.05 -20.69
C VAL A 17 -11.62 1.83 -19.19
N GLU A 18 -10.48 1.65 -18.50
CA GLU A 18 -10.46 1.56 -17.03
C GLU A 18 -11.00 2.84 -16.38
N LEU A 19 -10.58 4.01 -16.85
CA LEU A 19 -11.04 5.30 -16.35
C LEU A 19 -12.56 5.43 -16.49
N ILE A 20 -13.14 5.11 -17.65
CA ILE A 20 -14.60 5.11 -17.83
C ILE A 20 -15.27 4.20 -16.79
N GLY A 21 -14.74 2.99 -16.59
CA GLY A 21 -15.22 2.06 -15.57
C GLY A 21 -15.17 2.64 -14.15
N ARG A 22 -14.08 3.34 -13.81
CA ARG A 22 -13.92 4.03 -12.52
C ARG A 22 -14.91 5.18 -12.34
N TYR A 23 -15.10 6.02 -13.36
CA TYR A 23 -16.09 7.09 -13.32
C TYR A 23 -17.51 6.54 -13.12
N LEU A 24 -17.86 5.46 -13.83
CA LEU A 24 -19.16 4.80 -13.65
C LEU A 24 -19.31 4.20 -12.25
N TYR A 25 -18.27 3.56 -11.71
CA TYR A 25 -18.28 3.04 -10.35
C TYR A 25 -18.52 4.15 -9.32
N TRP A 26 -17.70 5.21 -9.35
CA TRP A 26 -17.77 6.29 -8.36
C TRP A 26 -19.05 7.13 -8.46
N LYS A 27 -19.64 7.26 -9.66
CA LYS A 27 -20.96 7.89 -9.83
C LYS A 27 -22.10 7.07 -9.19
N ASN A 28 -21.91 5.76 -9.03
CA ASN A 28 -22.95 4.83 -8.57
C ASN A 28 -22.57 4.11 -7.27
N VAL A 29 -21.59 4.62 -6.52
CA VAL A 29 -20.97 3.90 -5.39
C VAL A 29 -21.99 3.50 -4.32
N ASP A 30 -22.97 4.36 -4.03
CA ASP A 30 -24.01 4.10 -3.03
C ASP A 30 -24.91 2.90 -3.38
N ILE A 31 -25.32 2.83 -4.65
CA ILE A 31 -26.18 1.75 -5.16
C ILE A 31 -25.38 0.43 -5.20
N LEU A 32 -24.13 0.50 -5.63
CA LEU A 32 -23.27 -0.69 -5.75
C LEU A 32 -22.90 -1.26 -4.38
N GLU A 33 -22.60 -0.41 -3.39
CA GLU A 33 -22.30 -0.88 -2.04
C GLU A 33 -23.50 -1.51 -1.34
N SER A 34 -24.69 -0.92 -1.46
CA SER A 34 -25.89 -1.48 -0.85
C SER A 34 -26.24 -2.87 -1.43
N ARG A 35 -25.92 -3.11 -2.70
CA ARG A 35 -26.04 -4.42 -3.36
C ARG A 35 -24.92 -5.39 -2.96
N ALA A 36 -23.68 -4.90 -2.85
CA ALA A 36 -22.54 -5.72 -2.43
C ALA A 36 -22.69 -6.20 -0.97
N LYS A 37 -23.17 -5.34 -0.06
CA LYS A 37 -23.47 -5.72 1.34
C LYS A 37 -24.57 -6.79 1.44
N LYS A 38 -25.52 -6.83 0.48
CA LYS A 38 -26.52 -7.91 0.37
C LYS A 38 -25.95 -9.21 -0.21
N SER A 39 -24.84 -9.15 -0.93
CA SER A 39 -24.25 -10.27 -1.68
C SER A 39 -22.97 -10.84 -1.06
N SER A 40 -22.46 -10.29 0.05
CA SER A 40 -21.13 -10.64 0.58
C SER A 40 -21.10 -11.95 1.37
N LYS A 41 -21.31 -13.06 0.67
CA LYS A 41 -20.52 -14.27 0.90
C LYS A 41 -19.48 -14.30 -0.21
N GLN A 42 -18.36 -13.60 0.00
CA GLN A 42 -17.18 -13.86 -0.82
C GLN A 42 -16.82 -15.31 -0.54
N ALA A 43 -16.96 -16.19 -1.54
CA ALA A 43 -16.64 -17.59 -1.39
C ALA A 43 -15.15 -17.69 -1.01
N VAL A 44 -14.89 -17.87 0.28
CA VAL A 44 -13.58 -18.34 0.73
C VAL A 44 -13.49 -19.74 0.16
N SER A 45 -12.50 -19.95 -0.70
CA SER A 45 -12.20 -21.29 -1.19
C SER A 45 -11.94 -22.17 0.02
N ASP A 46 -12.78 -23.18 0.26
CA ASP A 46 -12.61 -24.16 1.35
C ASP A 46 -11.36 -25.05 1.16
N ASN A 47 -10.64 -24.88 0.04
CA ASN A 47 -9.41 -25.61 -0.19
C ASN A 47 -8.35 -25.25 0.86
N PRO A 48 -7.65 -26.25 1.42
CA PRO A 48 -6.48 -26.03 2.25
C PRO A 48 -5.43 -25.19 1.52
N VAL A 49 -4.75 -24.31 2.26
CA VAL A 49 -3.64 -23.49 1.74
C VAL A 49 -2.35 -24.02 2.34
N ASP A 50 -1.47 -24.57 1.51
CA ASP A 50 -0.14 -24.96 1.96
C ASP A 50 0.78 -23.72 1.99
N PHE A 51 1.06 -23.21 3.19
CA PHE A 51 1.85 -21.99 3.36
C PHE A 51 3.33 -22.21 2.99
N ASP A 52 3.86 -23.43 3.04
CA ASP A 52 5.23 -23.73 2.67
C ASP A 52 5.46 -23.54 1.16
N LYS A 53 4.42 -23.77 0.34
CA LYS A 53 4.48 -23.43 -1.09
C LYS A 53 4.57 -21.92 -1.33
N ILE A 54 3.90 -21.11 -0.49
CA ILE A 54 4.01 -19.65 -0.55
C ILE A 54 5.43 -19.23 -0.19
N ILE A 55 6.00 -19.77 0.90
CA ILE A 55 7.39 -19.51 1.29
C ILE A 55 8.38 -19.93 0.19
N SER A 56 8.18 -21.11 -0.41
CA SER A 56 9.01 -21.59 -1.52
C SER A 56 8.93 -20.65 -2.73
N CYS A 57 7.73 -20.20 -3.10
CA CYS A 57 7.56 -19.23 -4.17
C CYS A 57 8.26 -17.90 -3.87
N LEU A 58 8.22 -17.41 -2.62
CA LEU A 58 8.95 -16.20 -2.24
C LEU A 58 10.47 -16.39 -2.39
N LYS A 59 11.00 -17.54 -1.97
CA LYS A 59 12.42 -17.90 -2.16
C LYS A 59 12.81 -17.94 -3.65
N ASP A 60 11.98 -18.57 -4.48
CA ASP A 60 12.19 -18.65 -5.93
C ASP A 60 12.17 -17.27 -6.61
N ASN A 61 11.52 -16.29 -5.97
CA ASN A 61 11.50 -14.88 -6.40
C ASN A 61 12.54 -14.01 -5.68
N GLY A 62 13.54 -14.63 -5.06
CA GLY A 62 14.72 -13.96 -4.53
C GLY A 62 14.59 -13.40 -3.11
N VAL A 63 13.57 -13.83 -2.33
CA VAL A 63 13.49 -13.50 -0.89
C VAL A 63 14.36 -14.47 -0.09
N GLY A 64 15.24 -13.95 0.76
CA GLY A 64 16.11 -14.73 1.63
C GLY A 64 16.61 -13.97 2.85
N GLU A 65 17.63 -14.54 3.49
CA GLU A 65 18.22 -14.02 4.71
C GLU A 65 18.80 -12.60 4.51
N GLY A 66 18.50 -11.70 5.46
CA GLY A 66 18.98 -10.32 5.43
C GLY A 66 18.12 -9.34 4.63
N ASP A 67 17.11 -9.82 3.91
CA ASP A 67 16.28 -8.95 3.07
C ASP A 67 15.39 -7.99 3.88
N LEU A 68 15.12 -6.83 3.27
CA LEU A 68 14.03 -5.94 3.67
C LEU A 68 12.76 -6.33 2.92
N LEU A 69 11.83 -6.98 3.62
CA LEU A 69 10.58 -7.47 3.05
C LEU A 69 9.41 -6.51 3.35
N LEU A 70 8.88 -5.86 2.31
CA LEU A 70 7.75 -4.95 2.41
C LEU A 70 6.45 -5.66 2.02
N VAL A 71 5.63 -6.00 3.01
CA VAL A 71 4.50 -6.92 2.85
C VAL A 71 3.17 -6.17 2.76
N HIS A 72 2.48 -6.38 1.65
CA HIS A 72 1.05 -6.14 1.48
C HIS A 72 0.29 -7.47 1.65
N SER A 73 -0.87 -7.46 2.31
CA SER A 73 -1.59 -8.71 2.56
C SER A 73 -3.10 -8.55 2.74
N ALA A 74 -3.82 -9.60 2.39
CA ALA A 74 -5.16 -9.86 2.89
C ALA A 74 -5.16 -11.22 3.59
N TYR A 75 -5.63 -11.25 4.83
CA TYR A 75 -5.64 -12.50 5.61
C TYR A 75 -6.80 -13.43 5.23
N SER A 76 -7.88 -12.91 4.63
CA SER A 76 -9.06 -13.74 4.33
C SER A 76 -8.75 -14.96 3.43
N PRO A 77 -7.95 -14.83 2.36
CA PRO A 77 -7.52 -15.99 1.56
C PRO A 77 -6.56 -16.94 2.27
N LEU A 78 -5.92 -16.51 3.37
CA LEU A 78 -4.97 -17.31 4.15
C LEU A 78 -5.63 -18.08 5.30
N LYS A 79 -6.92 -17.88 5.58
CA LYS A 79 -7.62 -18.49 6.72
C LYS A 79 -7.51 -20.01 6.77
N ASN A 80 -7.48 -20.65 5.59
CA ASN A 80 -7.41 -22.12 5.46
C ASN A 80 -5.97 -22.65 5.41
N SER A 81 -4.98 -21.83 5.78
CA SER A 81 -3.59 -22.28 5.99
C SER A 81 -3.35 -22.93 7.35
N GLY A 82 -4.29 -22.76 8.29
CA GLY A 82 -4.10 -23.18 9.67
C GLY A 82 -3.23 -22.23 10.51
N LEU A 83 -2.58 -21.24 9.89
CA LEU A 83 -1.75 -20.25 10.58
C LEU A 83 -2.54 -19.01 10.98
N SER A 84 -2.40 -18.58 12.22
CA SER A 84 -2.86 -17.27 12.69
C SER A 84 -2.08 -16.12 12.03
N PRO A 85 -2.59 -14.86 12.06
CA PRO A 85 -1.84 -13.71 11.53
C PRO A 85 -0.45 -13.53 12.16
N ARG A 86 -0.30 -13.93 13.43
CA ARG A 86 0.98 -13.89 14.14
C ARG A 86 1.94 -14.95 13.61
N GLU A 87 1.46 -16.17 13.38
CA GLU A 87 2.27 -17.26 12.83
C GLU A 87 2.69 -16.93 11.40
N VAL A 88 1.81 -16.37 10.58
CA VAL A 88 2.18 -15.87 9.24
C VAL A 88 3.32 -14.84 9.31
N ASN A 89 3.25 -13.87 10.24
CA ASN A 89 4.35 -12.94 10.44
C ASN A 89 5.64 -13.65 10.88
N ASN A 90 5.55 -14.65 11.76
CA ASN A 90 6.71 -15.42 12.21
C ASN A 90 7.36 -16.19 11.06
N GLU A 91 6.58 -16.86 10.20
CA GLU A 91 7.11 -17.57 9.02
C GLU A 91 7.84 -16.62 8.07
N LEU A 92 7.27 -15.43 7.83
CA LEU A 92 7.93 -14.40 7.01
C LEU A 92 9.20 -13.84 7.66
N CYS A 93 9.24 -13.72 8.99
CA CYS A 93 10.46 -13.31 9.71
C CYS A 93 11.52 -14.42 9.66
N SER A 94 11.12 -15.68 9.84
CA SER A 94 12.01 -16.84 9.73
C SER A 94 12.63 -16.95 8.34
N LEU A 95 11.86 -16.63 7.29
CA LEU A 95 12.35 -16.61 5.91
C LEU A 95 13.50 -15.62 5.70
N ILE A 96 13.43 -14.43 6.32
CA ILE A 96 14.45 -13.37 6.17
C ILE A 96 15.51 -13.36 7.27
N GLY A 97 15.39 -14.22 8.28
CA GLY A 97 16.33 -14.35 9.40
C GLY A 97 16.41 -13.12 10.31
N ASP A 98 17.26 -13.21 11.34
CA ASP A 98 17.46 -12.15 12.33
C ASP A 98 18.16 -10.90 11.76
N SER A 99 18.86 -11.04 10.63
CA SER A 99 19.49 -9.96 9.87
C SER A 99 18.49 -9.24 8.95
N GLY A 100 17.33 -9.83 8.67
CA GLY A 100 16.29 -9.26 7.81
C GLY A 100 15.35 -8.29 8.55
N THR A 101 14.64 -7.48 7.77
CA THR A 101 13.63 -6.55 8.31
C THR A 101 12.30 -6.76 7.60
N ILE A 102 11.22 -6.94 8.36
CA ILE A 102 9.86 -6.96 7.82
C ILE A 102 9.22 -5.58 7.99
N ALA A 103 8.57 -5.07 6.95
CA ALA A 103 7.87 -3.80 6.95
C ALA A 103 6.47 -3.95 6.33
N MET A 104 5.48 -3.20 6.82
CA MET A 104 4.10 -3.27 6.35
C MET A 104 3.40 -1.91 6.41
N PRO A 105 2.51 -1.57 5.45
CA PRO A 105 1.61 -0.46 5.63
C PRO A 105 0.74 -0.69 6.88
N ALA A 106 0.74 0.29 7.78
CA ALA A 106 0.05 0.31 9.06
C ALA A 106 -0.77 1.59 9.22
N MET A 107 -1.56 1.94 8.20
CA MET A 107 -2.30 3.21 8.17
C MET A 107 -3.30 3.28 9.34
N PRO A 108 -3.38 4.43 10.04
CA PRO A 108 -4.32 4.61 11.13
C PRO A 108 -5.78 4.60 10.66
N LYS A 109 -6.65 4.07 11.52
CA LYS A 109 -8.10 4.24 11.45
C LYS A 109 -8.48 5.43 12.32
N PHE A 110 -8.84 6.54 11.68
CA PHE A 110 -9.27 7.75 12.39
C PHE A 110 -10.74 7.67 12.79
N LYS A 111 -11.12 8.38 13.86
CA LYS A 111 -12.52 8.46 14.30
C LYS A 111 -13.37 9.29 13.34
N ASN A 112 -12.78 10.36 12.82
CA ASN A 112 -13.36 11.30 11.86
C ASN A 112 -12.90 11.00 10.42
N GLU A 113 -12.76 9.71 10.08
CA GLU A 113 -12.42 9.31 8.71
C GLU A 113 -13.54 9.72 7.75
N GLU A 114 -13.17 10.40 6.65
CA GLU A 114 -14.11 10.83 5.61
C GLU A 114 -14.92 9.64 5.07
N THR A 115 -16.21 9.85 4.84
CA THR A 115 -17.02 8.85 4.12
C THR A 115 -16.53 8.76 2.67
N LYS A 116 -16.86 7.68 1.94
CA LYS A 116 -16.50 7.58 0.51
C LYS A 116 -17.11 8.68 -0.35
N ILE A 117 -18.24 9.25 0.07
CA ILE A 117 -18.91 10.37 -0.60
C ILE A 117 -18.07 11.64 -0.41
N ASP A 118 -17.65 11.90 0.83
CA ASP A 118 -16.80 13.03 1.17
C ASP A 118 -15.37 12.87 0.64
N TYR A 119 -14.92 11.62 0.45
CA TYR A 119 -13.57 11.28 -0.02
C TYR A 119 -13.26 11.90 -1.39
N LEU A 120 -14.25 12.01 -2.29
CA LEU A 120 -14.10 12.69 -3.57
C LEU A 120 -14.46 14.17 -3.54
N SER A 121 -14.97 14.67 -2.42
CA SER A 121 -15.28 16.08 -2.23
C SER A 121 -14.04 16.94 -2.38
N SER A 122 -14.22 18.13 -2.94
CA SER A 122 -13.17 19.15 -2.96
C SER A 122 -13.08 19.91 -1.62
N ILE A 123 -14.07 19.74 -0.75
CA ILE A 123 -14.13 20.35 0.59
C ILE A 123 -13.36 19.44 1.54
N VAL A 124 -12.30 19.97 2.15
CA VAL A 124 -11.61 19.31 3.25
C VAL A 124 -12.22 19.86 4.54
N PRO A 125 -12.80 18.99 5.41
CA PRO A 125 -13.27 19.43 6.72
C PRO A 125 -12.14 20.12 7.49
N ASP A 126 -12.45 21.23 8.17
CA ASP A 126 -11.50 21.87 9.09
C ASP A 126 -11.50 21.09 10.42
N GLU A 127 -10.96 19.88 10.35
CA GLU A 127 -10.87 18.96 11.48
C GLU A 127 -9.41 18.54 11.72
N THR A 128 -9.10 18.33 12.99
CA THR A 128 -7.80 17.82 13.44
C THR A 128 -7.91 16.33 13.72
N TYR A 129 -7.03 15.55 13.09
CA TYR A 129 -6.97 14.09 13.23
C TYR A 129 -6.02 13.68 14.36
N GLU A 130 -6.50 12.89 15.30
CA GLU A 130 -5.71 12.37 16.42
C GLU A 130 -4.99 11.08 16.02
N TYR A 131 -3.66 11.10 16.04
CA TYR A 131 -2.80 9.96 15.75
C TYR A 131 -1.88 9.62 16.92
N ASP A 132 -2.29 8.66 17.74
CA ASP A 132 -1.40 8.01 18.70
C ASP A 132 -0.69 6.84 18.01
N VAL A 133 0.64 6.94 17.85
CA VAL A 133 1.46 5.96 17.13
C VAL A 133 1.28 4.55 17.73
N ARG A 134 1.13 4.47 19.05
CA ARG A 134 1.05 3.19 19.79
C ARG A 134 -0.39 2.67 19.83
N ARG A 135 -1.38 3.55 19.97
CA ARG A 135 -2.77 3.17 20.31
C ARG A 135 -3.75 3.27 19.15
N THR A 136 -3.53 4.14 18.17
CA THR A 136 -4.49 4.32 17.07
C THR A 136 -4.59 3.03 16.26
N PRO A 137 -5.79 2.44 16.09
CA PRO A 137 -5.98 1.18 15.38
C PRO A 137 -5.46 1.23 13.94
N ILE A 138 -5.07 0.08 13.39
CA ILE A 138 -4.58 -0.07 12.02
C ILE A 138 -5.73 -0.54 11.12
N LYS A 139 -5.93 0.10 9.97
CA LYS A 139 -6.99 -0.26 8.98
C LYS A 139 -6.50 -1.13 7.82
N THR A 140 -5.20 -1.30 7.65
CA THR A 140 -4.58 -1.95 6.49
C THR A 140 -4.49 -3.48 6.58
N GLY A 141 -4.95 -4.09 7.68
CA GLY A 141 -5.07 -5.55 7.78
C GLY A 141 -4.63 -6.12 9.12
N LEU A 142 -4.78 -7.45 9.26
CA LEU A 142 -4.43 -8.16 10.49
C LEU A 142 -2.92 -8.31 10.67
N LEU A 143 -2.18 -8.67 9.62
CA LEU A 143 -0.72 -8.86 9.70
C LEU A 143 0.01 -7.60 10.25
N PRO A 144 -0.19 -6.38 9.72
CA PRO A 144 0.44 -5.18 10.30
C PRO A 144 -0.05 -4.89 11.73
N ALA A 145 -1.31 -5.20 12.06
CA ALA A 145 -1.83 -5.02 13.41
C ALA A 145 -1.19 -5.99 14.42
N TYR A 146 -0.90 -7.23 14.03
CA TYR A 146 -0.19 -8.19 14.87
C TYR A 146 1.32 -7.91 14.93
N LEU A 147 1.92 -7.40 13.85
CA LEU A 147 3.31 -6.95 13.84
C LEU A 147 3.51 -5.78 14.82
N HIS A 148 2.62 -4.79 14.79
CA HIS A 148 2.63 -3.62 15.69
C HIS A 148 2.47 -3.94 17.18
N ARG A 149 1.88 -5.10 17.51
CA ARG A 149 1.79 -5.57 18.91
C ARG A 149 3.12 -6.08 19.45
N ASN A 150 4.09 -6.35 18.58
CA ASN A 150 5.42 -6.79 19.00
C ASN A 150 6.20 -5.62 19.59
N LYS A 151 6.77 -5.80 20.78
CA LYS A 151 7.57 -4.77 21.48
C LYS A 151 8.83 -4.35 20.71
N LYS A 152 9.32 -5.19 19.79
CA LYS A 152 10.46 -4.90 18.92
C LYS A 152 10.07 -4.14 17.64
N SER A 153 8.78 -3.96 17.38
CA SER A 153 8.31 -3.23 16.20
C SER A 153 8.35 -1.72 16.43
N VAL A 154 8.55 -0.97 15.33
CA VAL A 154 8.55 0.48 15.31
C VAL A 154 7.54 0.94 14.26
N ARG A 155 6.66 1.84 14.63
CA ARG A 155 5.67 2.44 13.71
C ARG A 155 6.01 3.90 13.47
N SER A 156 5.90 4.31 12.20
CA SER A 156 6.19 5.68 11.78
C SER A 156 5.35 6.69 12.54
N ARG A 157 5.94 7.87 12.83
CA ARG A 157 5.18 9.02 13.33
C ARG A 157 4.36 9.71 12.24
N HIS A 158 4.60 9.43 10.95
CA HIS A 158 3.82 10.06 9.89
C HIS A 158 2.39 9.47 9.85
N PRO A 159 1.33 10.28 9.98
CA PRO A 159 -0.06 9.80 10.09
C PRO A 159 -0.70 9.40 8.75
N ILE A 160 0.01 9.58 7.63
CA ILE A 160 -0.46 9.34 6.26
C ILE A 160 0.49 8.31 5.65
N ASN A 161 -0.06 7.29 4.98
CA ASN A 161 0.68 6.11 4.50
C ASN A 161 1.63 5.52 5.57
N THR A 162 1.24 5.56 6.83
CA THR A 162 2.04 5.06 7.96
C THR A 162 2.53 3.63 7.72
N MET A 163 3.76 3.35 8.13
CA MET A 163 4.39 2.03 8.07
C MET A 163 4.71 1.51 9.48
N VAL A 164 4.73 0.20 9.66
CA VAL A 164 5.31 -0.49 10.81
C VAL A 164 6.40 -1.43 10.33
N ALA A 165 7.49 -1.55 11.07
CA ALA A 165 8.59 -2.45 10.75
C ALA A 165 9.15 -3.15 11.99
N MET A 166 9.82 -4.28 11.80
CA MET A 166 10.55 -5.03 12.83
C MET A 166 11.79 -5.68 12.21
N GLY A 167 12.93 -5.55 12.87
CA GLY A 167 14.24 -6.01 12.38
C GLY A 167 15.30 -4.91 12.46
N PRO A 168 16.54 -5.18 12.02
CA PRO A 168 17.67 -4.25 12.16
C PRO A 168 17.45 -2.86 11.56
N LEU A 169 16.68 -2.75 10.47
CA LEU A 169 16.41 -1.46 9.80
C LEU A 169 15.19 -0.72 10.39
N ALA A 170 14.41 -1.31 11.30
CA ALA A 170 13.12 -0.76 11.70
C ALA A 170 13.18 0.68 12.24
N HIS A 171 14.18 1.00 13.07
CA HIS A 171 14.36 2.37 13.57
C HIS A 171 14.79 3.34 12.47
N TYR A 172 15.75 2.94 11.64
CA TYR A 172 16.22 3.74 10.51
C TYR A 172 15.09 4.08 9.54
N LEU A 173 14.20 3.13 9.20
CA LEU A 173 13.06 3.36 8.32
C LEU A 173 12.10 4.43 8.88
N MET A 174 11.94 4.51 10.21
CA MET A 174 10.99 5.43 10.85
C MET A 174 11.60 6.78 11.26
N GLU A 175 12.92 6.89 11.20
CA GLU A 175 13.66 8.09 11.51
C GLU A 175 13.30 9.24 10.54
N ASP A 176 13.23 10.46 11.04
CA ASP A 176 12.95 11.69 10.28
C ASP A 176 11.64 11.75 9.48
N ASN A 177 10.73 10.80 9.66
CA ASN A 177 9.47 10.76 8.91
C ASN A 177 8.56 11.99 9.14
N LEU A 178 8.80 12.79 10.19
CA LEU A 178 8.10 14.06 10.46
C LEU A 178 9.05 15.27 10.53
N SER A 179 10.29 15.12 10.09
CA SER A 179 11.29 16.20 10.04
C SER A 179 11.03 17.11 8.83
N GLY A 180 11.29 18.42 9.00
CA GLY A 180 11.01 19.45 8.00
C GLY A 180 9.63 20.11 8.13
N ASP A 181 9.38 21.11 7.28
CA ASP A 181 8.19 21.98 7.37
C ASP A 181 6.92 21.32 6.80
N SER A 182 7.06 20.50 5.76
CA SER A 182 5.93 19.77 5.15
C SER A 182 6.40 18.40 4.61
N PRO A 183 6.82 17.48 5.51
CA PRO A 183 7.22 16.14 5.10
C PRO A 183 6.06 15.45 4.39
N LEU A 184 6.35 14.88 3.23
CA LEU A 184 5.39 14.13 2.43
C LEU A 184 5.42 12.65 2.83
N PRO A 185 4.27 11.95 2.78
CA PRO A 185 4.15 10.58 3.27
C PRO A 185 5.03 9.57 2.54
N CYS A 186 5.39 9.84 1.28
CA CYS A 186 6.31 9.05 0.47
C CYS A 186 7.51 9.86 -0.03
N GLY A 187 7.76 11.06 0.54
CA GLY A 187 8.89 11.92 0.17
C GLY A 187 10.24 11.36 0.62
N TYR A 188 11.33 12.10 0.41
CA TYR A 188 12.70 11.62 0.70
C TYR A 188 12.92 11.14 2.15
N SER A 189 12.33 11.82 3.15
CA SER A 189 12.47 11.44 4.56
C SER A 189 11.51 10.32 5.02
N SER A 190 10.65 9.82 4.13
CA SER A 190 9.64 8.82 4.47
C SER A 190 10.20 7.41 4.62
N SER A 191 9.48 6.58 5.36
CA SER A 191 9.75 5.14 5.45
C SER A 191 9.68 4.44 4.09
N TRP A 192 8.84 4.93 3.17
CA TRP A 192 8.73 4.36 1.82
C TRP A 192 9.97 4.65 0.96
N SER A 193 10.48 5.88 0.99
CA SER A 193 11.74 6.22 0.30
C SER A 193 12.91 5.41 0.85
N LYS A 194 13.00 5.23 2.17
CA LYS A 194 14.04 4.41 2.80
C LYS A 194 13.92 2.93 2.42
N CYS A 195 12.71 2.39 2.30
CA CYS A 195 12.51 1.04 1.74
C CYS A 195 13.01 0.93 0.30
N VAL A 196 12.76 1.94 -0.54
CA VAL A 196 13.27 1.98 -1.93
C VAL A 196 14.79 2.06 -1.95
N GLU A 197 15.40 2.91 -1.12
CA GLU A 197 16.86 3.09 -1.07
C GLU A 197 17.59 1.81 -0.66
N ASN A 198 16.98 1.02 0.22
CA ASN A 198 17.46 -0.29 0.65
C ASN A 198 17.00 -1.43 -0.27
N ASP A 199 16.39 -1.11 -1.41
CA ASP A 199 15.88 -2.06 -2.42
C ASP A 199 15.00 -3.16 -1.84
N ALA A 200 14.02 -2.76 -1.02
CA ALA A 200 13.06 -3.67 -0.42
C ALA A 200 12.43 -4.61 -1.46
N ILE A 201 12.24 -5.87 -1.09
CA ILE A 201 11.39 -6.78 -1.85
C ILE A 201 9.95 -6.52 -1.43
N ILE A 202 9.15 -5.98 -2.35
CA ILE A 202 7.74 -5.71 -2.11
C ILE A 202 6.96 -6.97 -2.50
N ILE A 203 6.21 -7.51 -1.53
CA ILE A 203 5.39 -8.69 -1.75
C ILE A 203 3.92 -8.40 -1.47
N SER A 204 3.07 -9.19 -2.11
CA SER A 204 1.64 -9.23 -1.84
C SER A 204 1.19 -10.67 -1.61
N ILE A 205 0.50 -10.94 -0.51
CA ILE A 205 -0.07 -12.26 -0.21
C ILE A 205 -1.58 -12.15 -0.04
N GLY A 206 -2.33 -12.80 -0.92
CA GLY A 206 -3.80 -12.82 -0.91
C GLY A 206 -4.46 -11.52 -1.37
N THR A 207 -3.69 -10.54 -1.84
CA THR A 207 -4.22 -9.28 -2.38
C THR A 207 -3.54 -8.91 -3.68
N ASP A 208 -4.20 -8.07 -4.46
CA ASP A 208 -3.61 -7.49 -5.66
C ASP A 208 -2.59 -6.42 -5.27
N LEU A 209 -1.33 -6.63 -5.64
CA LEU A 209 -0.24 -5.73 -5.28
C LEU A 209 -0.47 -4.38 -5.94
N THR A 210 -0.78 -4.34 -7.23
CA THR A 210 -0.91 -3.06 -7.96
C THR A 210 -2.03 -2.19 -7.39
N HIS A 211 -3.09 -2.80 -6.84
CA HIS A 211 -4.15 -2.08 -6.12
C HIS A 211 -3.68 -1.44 -4.80
N SER A 212 -2.66 -2.01 -4.15
CA SER A 212 -2.20 -1.61 -2.82
C SER A 212 -0.77 -1.07 -2.78
N LEU A 213 -0.09 -0.98 -3.92
CA LEU A 213 1.33 -0.67 -4.09
C LEU A 213 1.63 0.79 -3.74
N THR A 214 1.72 1.08 -2.44
CA THR A 214 1.92 2.45 -1.93
C THR A 214 3.27 3.04 -2.37
N ALA A 215 4.26 2.18 -2.63
CA ALA A 215 5.59 2.59 -3.09
C ALA A 215 5.58 3.38 -4.41
N ILE A 216 4.55 3.28 -5.26
CA ILE A 216 4.48 4.11 -6.48
C ILE A 216 4.48 5.61 -6.17
N HIS A 217 3.96 5.99 -5.00
CA HIS A 217 3.85 7.38 -4.57
C HIS A 217 5.20 8.00 -4.19
N VAL A 218 6.27 7.20 -4.10
CA VAL A 218 7.63 7.72 -3.85
C VAL A 218 8.09 8.62 -4.99
N VAL A 219 7.83 8.25 -6.25
CA VAL A 219 8.18 9.11 -7.40
C VAL A 219 7.38 10.41 -7.37
N GLU A 220 6.10 10.32 -7.02
CA GLU A 220 5.20 11.48 -6.92
C GLU A 220 5.68 12.47 -5.85
N ASP A 221 5.93 11.97 -4.63
CA ASP A 221 6.29 12.81 -3.49
C ASP A 221 7.75 13.27 -3.50
N ARG A 222 8.65 12.57 -4.20
CA ARG A 222 10.03 13.07 -4.42
C ARG A 222 10.10 14.22 -5.42
N MET A 223 9.15 14.27 -6.37
CA MET A 223 9.01 15.41 -7.28
C MET A 223 8.26 16.58 -6.65
N ASP A 224 7.36 16.31 -5.70
CA ASP A 224 6.55 17.32 -4.99
C ASP A 224 5.94 18.37 -5.94
N THR A 225 6.48 19.60 -5.94
CA THR A 225 5.99 20.71 -6.76
C THR A 225 6.29 20.55 -8.25
N ASP A 226 7.28 19.73 -8.59
CA ASP A 226 7.66 19.43 -9.97
C ASP A 226 6.82 18.31 -10.57
N TRP A 227 5.94 17.67 -9.79
CA TRP A 227 5.01 16.66 -10.30
C TRP A 227 4.09 17.28 -11.37
N PRO A 228 3.99 16.69 -12.58
CA PRO A 228 3.40 17.38 -13.73
C PRO A 228 1.87 17.52 -13.65
N ILE A 229 1.20 16.85 -12.71
CA ILE A 229 -0.26 16.97 -12.55
C ILE A 229 -0.56 18.05 -11.51
N ARG A 230 -1.14 19.16 -11.98
CA ARG A 230 -1.48 20.30 -11.11
C ARG A 230 -2.50 19.94 -10.04
N ASN A 231 -2.49 20.71 -8.94
CA ASN A 231 -3.40 20.52 -7.81
C ASN A 231 -3.34 19.09 -7.26
N TRP A 232 -2.12 18.57 -7.09
CA TRP A 232 -1.87 17.20 -6.65
C TRP A 232 -2.29 16.96 -5.20
N TYR A 233 -1.95 17.90 -4.32
CA TYR A 233 -2.10 17.76 -2.87
C TYR A 233 -3.34 18.49 -2.31
N ARG A 234 -3.81 18.01 -1.15
CA ARG A 234 -4.66 18.72 -0.20
C ARG A 234 -4.01 18.66 1.18
N THR A 235 -4.45 19.52 2.09
CA THR A 235 -3.83 19.66 3.42
C THR A 235 -4.74 19.14 4.51
N LYS A 236 -4.17 18.51 5.54
CA LYS A 236 -4.87 18.03 6.75
C LYS A 236 -4.09 18.37 8.01
N LYS A 237 -4.80 18.61 9.11
CA LYS A 237 -4.23 18.87 10.44
C LYS A 237 -4.21 17.59 11.26
N PHE A 238 -3.12 17.33 11.96
CA PHE A 238 -2.97 16.17 12.83
C PHE A 238 -2.36 16.59 14.16
N VAL A 239 -2.78 15.92 15.23
CA VAL A 239 -2.02 15.83 16.48
C VAL A 239 -1.40 14.45 16.53
N VAL A 240 -0.07 14.39 16.56
CA VAL A 240 0.69 13.14 16.58
C VAL A 240 1.29 12.93 17.96
N THR A 241 0.99 11.79 18.58
CA THR A 241 1.47 11.43 19.92
C THR A 241 2.25 10.10 19.89
N ASP A 242 3.43 10.06 20.51
CA ASP A 242 4.26 8.87 20.70
C ASP A 242 4.99 8.91 22.05
N GLY A 243 4.33 8.39 23.09
CA GLY A 243 4.82 8.55 24.47
C GLY A 243 4.80 10.03 24.87
N GLU A 244 5.94 10.57 25.28
CA GLU A 244 6.09 11.98 25.67
C GLU A 244 6.14 12.92 24.45
N PHE A 245 6.36 12.41 23.23
CA PHE A 245 6.34 13.22 22.02
C PHE A 245 4.91 13.58 21.67
N THR A 246 4.61 14.87 21.55
CA THR A 246 3.36 15.39 20.97
C THR A 246 3.68 16.52 20.00
N LYS A 247 3.11 16.49 18.79
CA LYS A 247 3.29 17.56 17.79
C LYS A 247 2.00 17.78 17.00
N GLU A 248 1.55 19.02 16.92
CA GLU A 248 0.55 19.43 15.94
C GLU A 248 1.24 19.70 14.60
N VAL A 249 0.73 19.10 13.54
CA VAL A 249 1.31 19.21 12.20
C VAL A 249 0.23 19.41 11.15
N THR A 250 0.55 20.21 10.16
CA THR A 250 -0.27 20.41 8.97
C THR A 250 0.45 19.76 7.79
N LEU A 251 -0.11 18.65 7.28
CA LEU A 251 0.54 17.78 6.30
C LEU A 251 -0.23 17.75 4.98
N ARG A 252 0.51 17.54 3.89
CA ARG A 252 -0.05 17.38 2.55
C ARG A 252 -0.28 15.90 2.24
N GLU A 253 -1.43 15.57 1.68
CA GLU A 253 -1.72 14.25 1.11
C GLU A 253 -2.19 14.38 -0.34
N ARG A 254 -1.91 13.36 -1.15
CA ARG A 254 -2.44 13.29 -2.52
C ARG A 254 -3.96 13.37 -2.50
N ARG A 255 -4.54 14.20 -3.37
CA ARG A 255 -6.00 14.29 -3.50
C ARG A 255 -6.58 12.93 -3.91
N PRO A 256 -7.60 12.44 -3.20
CA PRO A 256 -8.28 11.17 -3.49
C PRO A 256 -8.68 10.95 -4.95
N LYS A 257 -9.19 12.00 -5.62
CA LYS A 257 -9.67 11.94 -7.00
C LYS A 257 -8.64 11.36 -7.98
N TRP A 258 -7.34 11.57 -7.74
CA TRP A 258 -6.29 11.09 -8.63
C TRP A 258 -6.23 9.55 -8.62
N GLY A 259 -6.24 8.94 -7.44
CA GLY A 259 -6.29 7.49 -7.28
C GLY A 259 -7.66 6.89 -7.65
N ALA A 260 -8.74 7.61 -7.34
CA ALA A 260 -10.09 7.12 -7.55
C ALA A 260 -10.51 7.12 -9.02
N LEU A 261 -10.21 8.20 -9.76
CA LEU A 261 -10.75 8.47 -11.08
C LEU A 261 -9.72 8.41 -12.21
N HIS A 262 -8.43 8.62 -11.92
CA HIS A 262 -7.40 8.82 -12.94
C HIS A 262 -6.31 7.75 -12.95
N PHE A 263 -6.19 6.93 -11.89
CA PHE A 263 -5.20 5.88 -11.78
C PHE A 263 -5.57 4.66 -12.65
N ALA A 264 -4.81 4.43 -13.72
CA ALA A 264 -5.01 3.26 -14.59
C ALA A 264 -4.24 2.05 -14.05
N GLU A 265 -4.72 1.53 -12.93
CA GLU A 265 -4.13 0.44 -12.15
C GLU A 265 -3.92 -0.84 -12.96
N ARG A 266 -4.86 -1.20 -13.84
CA ARG A 266 -4.77 -2.44 -14.63
C ARG A 266 -3.80 -2.28 -15.79
N THR A 267 -3.65 -1.05 -16.29
CA THR A 267 -2.59 -0.68 -17.24
C THR A 267 -1.21 -0.76 -16.58
N LEU A 268 -1.03 -0.15 -15.39
CA LEU A 268 0.21 -0.28 -14.63
C LEU A 268 0.58 -1.75 -14.38
N CYS A 269 -0.38 -2.56 -13.92
CA CYS A 269 -0.17 -3.97 -13.68
C CYS A 269 0.31 -4.71 -14.94
N LYS A 270 -0.34 -4.46 -16.08
CA LYS A 270 0.05 -5.04 -17.37
C LYS A 270 1.46 -4.63 -17.79
N ASP A 271 1.79 -3.35 -17.64
CA ASP A 271 3.11 -2.84 -18.03
C ASP A 271 4.21 -3.46 -17.16
N LEU A 272 4.00 -3.56 -15.84
CA LEU A 272 4.97 -4.19 -14.93
C LEU A 272 5.18 -5.68 -15.25
N LEU A 273 4.14 -6.41 -15.65
CA LEU A 273 4.26 -7.81 -16.10
C LEU A 273 5.04 -7.90 -17.41
N ASN A 274 4.75 -7.01 -18.38
CA ASN A 274 5.38 -7.00 -19.69
C ASN A 274 6.88 -6.69 -19.62
N GLU A 275 7.29 -5.80 -18.71
CA GLU A 275 8.71 -5.52 -18.43
C GLU A 275 9.38 -6.60 -17.56
N GLY A 276 8.65 -7.63 -17.12
CA GLY A 276 9.18 -8.67 -16.23
C GLY A 276 9.52 -8.20 -14.82
N LEU A 277 8.97 -7.05 -14.39
CA LEU A 277 9.23 -6.46 -13.07
C LEU A 277 8.34 -7.06 -11.98
N LEU A 278 7.10 -7.40 -12.33
CA LEU A 278 6.14 -8.03 -11.43
C LEU A 278 6.08 -9.54 -11.68
N SER A 279 6.45 -10.32 -10.67
CA SER A 279 6.12 -11.74 -10.63
C SER A 279 4.73 -11.94 -10.02
N SER A 280 3.91 -12.82 -10.59
CA SER A 280 2.54 -13.05 -10.12
C SER A 280 2.12 -14.51 -10.29
N THR A 281 1.97 -15.20 -9.16
CA THR A 281 1.65 -16.63 -9.09
C THR A 281 0.38 -16.84 -8.27
N LYS A 282 -0.36 -17.92 -8.55
CA LYS A 282 -1.52 -18.33 -7.74
C LYS A 282 -1.22 -19.69 -7.12
N ILE A 283 -1.17 -19.75 -5.79
CA ILE A 283 -0.79 -20.93 -5.01
C ILE A 283 -2.00 -21.32 -4.17
N ASP A 284 -2.57 -22.49 -4.43
CA ASP A 284 -3.76 -22.99 -3.72
C ASP A 284 -4.90 -21.94 -3.66
N GLY A 285 -5.05 -21.15 -4.73
CA GLY A 285 -6.05 -20.08 -4.85
C GLY A 285 -5.62 -18.71 -4.29
N VAL A 286 -4.51 -18.64 -3.56
CA VAL A 286 -3.92 -17.40 -3.01
C VAL A 286 -3.05 -16.72 -4.06
N LEU A 287 -3.33 -15.44 -4.34
CA LEU A 287 -2.48 -14.61 -5.21
C LEU A 287 -1.20 -14.22 -4.44
N VAL A 288 -0.03 -14.50 -5.01
CA VAL A 288 1.28 -14.13 -4.49
C VAL A 288 2.02 -13.33 -5.55
N GLU A 289 2.44 -12.12 -5.21
CA GLU A 289 3.11 -11.21 -6.16
C GLU A 289 4.37 -10.62 -5.54
N VAL A 290 5.41 -10.42 -6.35
CA VAL A 290 6.73 -9.97 -5.92
C VAL A 290 7.28 -8.95 -6.91
N ILE A 291 7.86 -7.84 -6.40
CA ILE A 291 8.54 -6.80 -7.19
C ILE A 291 9.67 -6.16 -6.36
N ARG A 292 10.79 -5.81 -7.00
CA ARG A 292 11.90 -5.06 -6.35
C ARG A 292 11.61 -3.56 -6.33
N ALA A 293 11.80 -2.93 -5.19
CA ALA A 293 11.46 -1.51 -5.00
C ALA A 293 12.27 -0.59 -5.92
N LYS A 294 13.59 -0.79 -6.08
CA LYS A 294 14.39 0.06 -6.99
C LYS A 294 13.94 -0.08 -8.43
N ALA A 295 13.70 -1.31 -8.88
CA ALA A 295 13.28 -1.58 -10.25
C ALA A 295 11.91 -0.93 -10.55
N LEU A 296 10.96 -1.00 -9.61
CA LEU A 296 9.69 -0.28 -9.70
C LEU A 296 9.90 1.24 -9.84
N ILE A 297 10.73 1.83 -8.98
CA ILE A 297 10.93 3.28 -8.98
C ILE A 297 11.65 3.76 -10.24
N GLN A 298 12.69 3.05 -10.69
CA GLN A 298 13.36 3.34 -11.96
C GLN A 298 12.40 3.29 -13.15
N PHE A 299 11.54 2.27 -13.18
CA PHE A 299 10.50 2.14 -14.21
C PHE A 299 9.54 3.33 -14.20
N LEU A 300 9.04 3.73 -13.03
CA LEU A 300 8.12 4.87 -12.90
C LEU A 300 8.79 6.20 -13.24
N GLU A 301 10.02 6.44 -12.76
CA GLU A 301 10.80 7.65 -13.06
C GLU A 301 11.04 7.81 -14.57
N SER A 302 11.25 6.70 -15.29
CA SER A 302 11.42 6.75 -16.75
C SER A 302 10.16 7.18 -17.51
N ARG A 303 8.98 7.19 -16.86
CA ARG A 303 7.65 7.46 -17.47
C ARG A 303 6.89 8.62 -16.84
N ASN A 304 7.44 9.27 -15.81
CA ASN A 304 6.72 10.25 -15.01
C ASN A 304 6.49 11.61 -15.69
N ARG A 305 7.08 11.88 -16.86
CA ARG A 305 6.96 13.18 -17.57
C ARG A 305 5.53 13.65 -17.79
N THR A 306 4.59 12.71 -17.98
CA THR A 306 3.16 13.01 -18.17
C THR A 306 2.31 12.64 -16.96
N GLY A 307 2.94 12.34 -15.82
CA GLY A 307 2.27 11.87 -14.62
C GLY A 307 1.78 10.42 -14.72
N TYR A 308 2.45 9.56 -15.48
CA TYR A 308 2.17 8.11 -15.45
C TYR A 308 2.21 7.58 -14.00
N PRO A 309 1.31 6.66 -13.59
CA PRO A 309 0.28 5.95 -14.34
C PRO A 309 -1.12 6.59 -14.26
N TYR A 310 -1.20 7.92 -14.19
CA TYR A 310 -2.45 8.66 -14.19
C TYR A 310 -2.79 9.18 -15.58
N TYR A 311 -4.06 9.04 -15.98
CA TYR A 311 -4.53 9.39 -17.32
C TYR A 311 -5.73 10.33 -17.27
N GLY A 312 -6.04 10.98 -18.40
CA GLY A 312 -7.15 11.94 -18.47
C GLY A 312 -6.97 13.15 -17.56
N VAL A 313 -5.72 13.51 -17.28
CA VAL A 313 -5.33 14.62 -16.40
C VAL A 313 -4.91 15.84 -17.22
N LYS A 314 -5.03 17.03 -16.62
CA LYS A 314 -4.47 18.27 -17.19
C LYS A 314 -3.08 18.50 -16.60
N LEU A 315 -2.08 18.67 -17.48
CA LEU A 315 -0.70 19.03 -17.13
C LEU A 315 -0.56 20.55 -16.92
#